data_AF-E3C9L7-F1
#
_entry.id   AF-E3C9L7-F1
#
_cell.length_a   1.000
_cell.length_b   1.000
_cell.length_c   1.000
_cell.angle_alpha   90.00
_cell.angle_beta   90.00
_cell.angle_gamma   90.00
#
_symmetry.space_group_name_H-M   'P 1'
#
loop_
_entity.id
_entity.type
_entity.pdbx_description
1 polymer ?
#
loop_
_entity_poly.entity_id
_entity_poly.type
_entity_poly.pdbx_seq_one_letter_code
_entity_poly.pdbx_strand_id
1 'polypeptide(L)' 'MGANAGEPNNVEMQTGIVKDTLKQLVEIDQPGKIVPLPYEYVADI' A
#
# COMPACT_ATOMS: atom_id res chain seq x y z
N MET A 1 -7.25 -11.81 -2.20
CA MET A 1 -6.29 -11.27 -1.20
C MET A 1 -4.88 -11.43 -1.75
N GLY A 2 -4.06 -10.37 -1.70
CA GLY A 2 -2.83 -10.23 -2.50
C GLY A 2 -3.08 -9.52 -3.83
N ALA A 3 -3.99 -10.06 -4.67
CA ALA A 3 -4.27 -9.53 -6.01
C ALA A 3 -4.78 -8.08 -6.04
N ASN A 4 -5.40 -7.58 -4.95
CA ASN A 4 -5.95 -6.21 -4.87
C ASN A 4 -4.93 -5.19 -4.31
N ALA A 5 -3.75 -5.64 -3.89
CA ALA A 5 -2.72 -4.81 -3.27
C ALA A 5 -1.73 -4.31 -4.34
N GLY A 6 -2.21 -3.41 -5.21
CA GLY A 6 -1.46 -2.91 -6.34
C GLY A 6 -1.86 -3.59 -7.64
N GLU A 7 -2.23 -2.80 -8.65
CA GLU A 7 -2.52 -3.28 -9.99
C GLU A 7 -1.31 -3.99 -10.62
N PRO A 8 -1.50 -5.14 -11.32
CA PRO A 8 -0.41 -5.82 -12.02
C PRO A 8 0.32 -4.93 -13.01
N ASN A 9 1.65 -4.94 -12.98
CA ASN A 9 2.53 -4.12 -13.83
C ASN A 9 2.35 -2.59 -13.70
N ASN A 10 1.62 -2.08 -12.71
CA ASN A 10 1.53 -0.64 -12.43
C ASN A 10 2.67 -0.19 -11.51
N VAL A 11 3.81 0.18 -12.11
CA VAL A 11 5.02 0.58 -11.38
C VAL A 11 4.78 1.79 -10.48
N GLU A 12 3.95 2.74 -10.91
CA GLU A 12 3.66 3.96 -10.15
C GLU A 12 2.93 3.63 -8.85
N MET A 13 1.82 2.90 -8.93
CA MET A 13 1.03 2.47 -7.78
C MET A 13 1.86 1.60 -6.83
N GLN A 14 2.57 0.60 -7.37
CA GLN A 14 3.38 -0.32 -6.57
C GLN A 14 4.52 0.41 -5.85
N THR A 15 5.20 1.35 -6.52
CA THR A 15 6.23 2.18 -5.89
C THR A 15 5.64 3.13 -4.85
N GLY A 16 4.46 3.68 -5.11
CA GLY A 16 3.71 4.53 -4.18
C GLY A 16 3.39 3.81 -2.87
N ILE A 17 2.83 2.60 -2.96
CA ILE A 17 2.53 1.75 -1.80
C ILE A 17 3.77 1.57 -0.91
N VAL A 18 4.93 1.26 -1.51
CA VAL A 18 6.17 1.06 -0.76
C VAL A 18 6.63 2.37 -0.09
N LYS A 19 6.65 3.49 -0.83
CA LYS A 19 7.09 4.78 -0.29
C LYS A 19 6.22 5.24 0.87
N ASP A 20 4.90 5.16 0.73
CA ASP A 20 3.99 5.61 1.77
C ASP A 20 4.01 4.68 2.99
N THR A 21 4.17 3.36 2.78
CA THR A 21 4.36 2.40 3.87
C THR A 21 5.64 2.72 4.67
N LEU A 22 6.75 2.99 3.98
CA LEU A 22 8.02 3.34 4.63
C LEU A 22 7.93 4.65 5.41
N LYS A 23 7.18 5.62 4.89
CA LYS A 23 6.89 6.88 5.61
C LYS A 23 6.14 6.61 6.91
N GLN A 24 5.16 5.70 6.89
CA GLN A 24 4.44 5.31 8.11
C GLN A 24 5.35 4.67 9.16
N LEU A 25 6.41 3.93 8.80
CA LEU A 25 7.35 3.39 9.80
C LEU A 25 8.04 4.47 10.66
N VAL A 26 8.14 5.69 10.14
CA VAL A 26 8.71 6.85 10.87
C VAL A 26 7.62 7.65 11.59
N GLU A 27 6.41 7.73 11.02
CA GLU A 27 5.32 8.57 11.52
C GLU A 27 4.44 7.90 12.59
N ILE A 28 4.32 6.57 12.57
CA ILE A 28 3.50 5.88 13.58
C ILE A 28 4.12 6.04 14.96
N ASP A 29 3.25 6.29 15.93
CA ASP A 29 3.59 6.51 17.33
C ASP A 29 3.63 5.20 18.14
N GLN A 30 3.03 4.14 17.61
CA GLN A 30 2.94 2.84 18.26
C GLN A 30 3.09 1.70 17.27
N PRO A 31 3.74 0.58 17.66
CA PRO A 31 3.82 -0.60 16.82
C PRO A 31 2.43 -1.23 16.62
N GLY A 32 2.20 -1.81 15.45
CA GLY A 32 0.95 -2.52 15.13
C GLY A 32 -0.23 -1.63 14.72
N LYS A 33 -0.02 -0.31 14.63
CA LYS A 33 -1.03 0.62 14.10
C LYS A 33 -1.32 0.32 12.63
N ILE A 34 -2.60 0.10 12.30
CA ILE A 34 -3.05 -0.08 10.92
C ILE A 34 -3.36 1.29 10.34
N VAL A 35 -2.67 1.65 9.26
CA VAL A 35 -2.88 2.92 8.54
C VAL A 35 -3.34 2.59 7.11
N PRO A 36 -4.52 3.07 6.67
CA PRO A 36 -4.96 2.88 5.30
C PRO A 36 -4.12 3.75 4.34
N LEU A 37 -3.73 3.18 3.20
CA LEU A 37 -3.06 3.91 2.12
C LEU A 37 -4.05 4.20 0.98
N PRO A 38 -3.85 5.28 0.19
CA PRO A 38 -4.79 5.72 -0.84
C PRO A 38 -4.66 4.92 -2.14
N TYR A 39 -4.50 3.61 -2.06
CA TYR A 39 -4.32 2.71 -3.20
C TYR A 39 -5.37 1.62 -3.16
N GLU A 40 -6.12 1.48 -4.25
CA GLU A 40 -7.12 0.44 -4.41
C GLU A 40 -7.03 -0.14 -5.82
N TYR A 41 -7.02 -1.46 -5.92
CA TYR A 41 -7.15 -2.17 -7.18
C TYR A 41 -8.14 -3.31 -6.99
N VAL A 42 -9.11 -3.39 -7.89
CA VAL A 42 -10.09 -4.47 -7.91
C VAL A 42 -9.67 -5.41 -9.02
N ALA A 43 -9.16 -6.58 -8.65
CA ALA A 43 -8.85 -7.61 -9.63
C ALA A 43 -10.14 -8.18 -10.21
N ASP A 44 -10.30 -8.10 -11.53
CA ASP A 44 -11.34 -8.84 -12.24
C ASP A 44 -10.95 -10.33 -12.26
N ILE A 45 -11.83 -11.18 -11.73
CA ILE A 45 -11.66 -12.64 -11.61
C ILE A 45 -12.27 -13.33 -12.82
#